data_AF-A0A924J254-F1
#
_entry.id   AF-A0A924J254-F1
#
_cell.length_a   1.000
_cell.length_b   1.000
_cell.length_c   1.000
_cell.angle_alpha   90.00
_cell.angle_beta   90.00
_cell.angle_gamma   90.00
#
_symmetry.space_group_name_H-M   'P 1'
#
loop_
_entity.id
_entity.type
_entity.pdbx_description
1 polymer ?
#
loop_
_entity_poly.entity_id
_entity_poly.type
_entity_poly.pdbx_seq_one_letter_code
_entity_poly.pdbx_strand_id
1 'polypeptide(L)'
;FADTERRNSEDYLPIGDVMERTIDEIEASSARDGSMLGIPTGFRELDELTGGFQKGQMVVIAARPAIGKSTLGLDICRAAAIGAGKASVIFSLEMSREEITKRLLSAESNVKLSKLTKGPMGPNDWERLAQTAATISKAPLFIDDSPNMSLMEIRAKCRRLKQRNNLRLVIIDYLQLMSSGKRVESRQQEVAEFSRALKLLAKELEVPVIAISQLNRGSEQRTDKRPQMSDLRESGCLTADARILRADTGAETSMGELFAQGAADVPVWALDDSLRYVRRHLTHVFPTGVKPVFRLKLASGKTIRATENHPFLAYEGWTQLGDLRTGSRIAVPRHVPAPHELKDWEDDEVTLLAYSLSGTAGNPVPEGVCHSPKPQIGLFIKHLWALDGSIRRHRSAEGGRIYLTSQSRRLLDDVSRLLLRFGISCRIRNAKNGFTLDVIGVDDQRRFLQEIDAHGERTPEGLALLDIVRTRSGNRSGAETSAPVWGRVSEVMTAADIAPHNDEHDVRHHDGRQSLGQVVQVLDEADLDLEAVNDVLWDSVVSIEPDGVEAVYDATVLGAHNFIANGIAVHNSIEQDADMVILLHRESMYERESPREGEADLIVAKHRNGPTDTITVAFQGHYSRFTNMATNF
;
A
#
# COMPACT_ATOMS: atom_id res chain seq x y z
N PHE A 1 33.16 37.05 -10.47
CA PHE A 1 33.58 35.65 -10.61
C PHE A 1 34.07 35.10 -9.27
N ALA A 2 33.19 35.06 -8.27
CA ALA A 2 33.51 34.54 -6.94
C ALA A 2 32.20 34.14 -6.24
N ASP A 3 31.52 33.10 -6.74
CA ASP A 3 30.37 32.49 -6.05
C ASP A 3 30.04 31.09 -6.59
N THR A 4 31.06 30.25 -6.77
CA THR A 4 30.91 28.87 -7.29
C THR A 4 31.58 27.79 -6.44
N GLU A 5 31.91 28.08 -5.17
CA GLU A 5 32.58 27.13 -4.27
C GLU A 5 31.83 26.83 -2.96
N ARG A 6 30.50 26.87 -2.96
CA ARG A 6 29.73 26.33 -1.82
C ARG A 6 29.11 24.97 -2.15
N ARG A 7 29.92 23.95 -1.79
CA ARG A 7 29.56 22.59 -1.38
C ARG A 7 29.10 21.64 -2.49
N ASN A 8 30.09 20.93 -3.05
CA ASN A 8 29.99 19.48 -3.13
C ASN A 8 29.99 18.96 -1.68
N SER A 9 28.82 18.83 -1.05
CA SER A 9 28.73 17.91 0.10
C SER A 9 28.66 16.51 -0.49
N GLU A 10 29.62 15.66 -0.18
CA GLU A 10 29.44 14.22 -0.40
C GLU A 10 28.15 13.78 0.31
N ASP A 11 27.35 12.93 -0.34
CA ASP A 11 26.07 12.43 0.20
C ASP A 11 26.24 11.60 1.48
N TYR A 12 27.48 11.27 1.83
CA TYR A 12 27.90 10.52 3.01
C TYR A 12 28.90 11.36 3.81
N LEU A 13 28.73 11.40 5.14
CA LEU A 13 29.65 12.06 6.06
C LEU A 13 30.40 11.01 6.89
N PRO A 14 31.72 11.18 7.13
CA PRO A 14 32.46 10.36 8.07
C PRO A 14 31.80 10.40 9.46
N ILE A 15 31.71 9.25 10.14
CA ILE A 15 31.06 9.16 11.45
C ILE A 15 31.70 10.07 12.51
N GLY A 16 33.01 10.33 12.41
CA GLY A 16 33.72 11.23 13.33
C GLY A 16 33.15 12.66 13.32
N ASP A 17 32.91 13.22 12.13
CA ASP A 17 32.38 14.57 11.96
C ASP A 17 30.92 14.69 12.45
N VAL A 18 30.16 13.59 12.37
CA VAL A 18 28.78 13.51 12.88
C VAL A 18 28.78 13.33 14.39
N MET A 19 29.71 12.54 14.93
CA MET A 19 29.82 12.28 16.37
C MET A 19 30.16 13.56 17.14
N GLU A 20 31.11 14.36 16.66
CA GLU A 20 31.50 15.61 17.32
C GLU A 20 30.30 16.57 17.44
N ARG A 21 29.55 16.75 16.34
CA ARG A 21 28.30 17.54 16.35
C ARG A 21 27.24 16.97 17.28
N THR A 22 27.12 15.65 17.34
CA THR A 22 26.12 14.99 18.18
C THR A 22 26.46 15.14 19.65
N ILE A 23 27.75 15.04 20.02
CA ILE A 23 28.23 15.26 21.39
C ILE A 23 27.98 16.71 21.81
N ASP A 24 28.31 17.68 20.96
CA ASP A 24 28.02 19.10 21.21
C ASP A 24 26.51 19.36 21.43
N GLU A 25 25.65 18.71 20.64
CA GLU A 25 24.19 18.79 20.81
C GLU A 25 23.73 18.16 22.14
N ILE A 26 24.30 17.01 22.54
CA ILE A 26 24.01 16.35 23.81
C ILE A 26 24.47 17.23 24.98
N GLU A 27 25.67 17.80 24.95
CA GLU A 27 26.17 18.69 25.99
C GLU A 27 25.33 19.96 26.10
N ALA A 28 24.96 20.57 24.97
CA ALA A 28 24.06 21.72 24.93
C ALA A 28 22.65 21.39 25.45
N SER A 29 22.21 20.13 25.34
CA SER A 29 20.93 19.66 25.89
C SER A 29 21.02 19.38 27.39
N SER A 30 22.13 18.81 27.86
CA SER A 30 22.37 18.50 29.27
C SER A 30 22.61 19.77 30.10
N ALA A 31 23.12 20.84 29.49
CA ALA A 31 23.30 22.14 30.14
C ALA A 31 21.97 22.91 30.34
N ARG A 32 20.88 22.49 29.69
CA ARG A 32 19.56 23.09 29.84
C ARG A 32 18.74 22.28 30.83
N ASP A 33 18.82 22.68 32.09
CA ASP A 33 18.06 22.15 33.22
C ASP A 33 16.58 21.90 32.87
N GLY A 34 16.25 20.64 32.55
CA GLY A 34 14.89 20.18 32.25
C GLY A 34 14.22 20.72 30.98
N SER A 35 14.92 21.38 30.06
CA SER A 35 14.27 21.90 28.83
C SER A 35 14.12 20.79 27.79
N MET A 36 12.86 20.45 27.46
CA MET A 36 12.50 19.45 26.44
C MET A 36 13.20 19.69 25.10
N LEU A 37 13.82 18.65 24.54
CA LEU A 37 14.50 18.70 23.23
C LEU A 37 13.49 18.84 22.07
N GLY A 38 12.32 18.19 22.19
CA GLY A 38 11.25 18.23 21.19
C GLY A 38 10.27 19.40 21.34
N ILE A 39 9.32 19.48 20.41
CA ILE A 39 8.19 20.41 20.51
C ILE A 39 7.19 19.86 21.55
N PRO A 40 6.83 20.64 22.59
CA PRO A 40 5.93 20.16 23.63
C PRO A 40 4.52 19.98 23.10
N THR A 41 3.87 18.91 23.51
CA THR A 41 2.47 18.60 23.17
C THR A 41 1.48 19.29 24.11
N GLY A 42 1.94 19.70 25.30
CA GLY A 42 1.09 20.27 26.35
C GLY A 42 0.48 19.21 27.28
N PHE A 43 0.74 17.94 27.02
CA PHE A 43 0.37 16.81 27.88
C PHE A 43 1.63 16.26 28.53
N ARG A 44 1.76 16.45 29.85
CA ARG A 44 2.98 16.16 30.61
C ARG A 44 3.42 14.71 30.45
N GLU A 45 2.51 13.76 30.60
CA GLU A 45 2.82 12.33 30.48
C GLU A 45 3.17 11.92 29.04
N LEU A 46 2.54 12.53 28.03
CA LEU A 46 2.92 12.32 26.62
C LEU A 46 4.29 12.88 26.32
N ASP A 47 4.58 14.05 26.86
CA ASP A 47 5.84 14.73 26.72
C ASP A 47 6.98 14.00 27.46
N GLU A 48 6.71 13.43 28.64
CA GLU A 48 7.63 12.55 29.39
C GLU A 48 7.91 11.24 28.61
N LEU A 49 6.88 10.66 27.98
CA LEU A 49 7.02 9.43 27.19
C LEU A 49 7.80 9.65 25.88
N THR A 50 7.62 10.82 25.24
CA THR A 50 8.11 11.08 23.88
C THR A 50 9.32 12.01 23.81
N GLY A 51 9.61 12.75 24.88
CA GLY A 51 10.57 13.86 24.86
C GLY A 51 10.09 15.06 24.03
N GLY A 52 8.77 15.14 23.77
CA GLY A 52 8.15 16.03 22.79
C GLY A 52 8.33 15.54 21.34
N PHE A 53 7.68 16.21 20.39
CA PHE A 53 7.78 15.83 18.98
C PHE A 53 9.10 16.32 18.34
N GLN A 54 9.84 15.39 17.75
CA GLN A 54 11.18 15.65 17.23
C GLN A 54 11.14 16.15 15.78
N LYS A 55 12.21 16.82 15.36
CA LYS A 55 12.39 17.27 13.98
C LYS A 55 12.38 16.09 13.01
N GLY A 56 11.79 16.24 11.83
CA GLY A 56 11.77 15.19 10.82
C GLY A 56 10.78 14.05 11.09
N GLN A 57 10.05 14.10 12.21
CA GLN A 57 9.03 13.11 12.54
C GLN A 57 7.70 13.40 11.83
N MET A 58 7.07 12.33 11.36
CA MET A 58 5.68 12.29 10.95
C MET A 58 4.88 11.59 12.06
N VAL A 59 3.94 12.33 12.65
CA VAL A 59 3.03 11.85 13.69
C VAL A 59 1.63 11.72 13.08
N VAL A 60 0.98 10.59 13.29
CA VAL A 60 -0.42 10.39 12.90
C VAL A 60 -1.28 10.41 14.15
N ILE A 61 -2.28 11.29 14.19
CA ILE A 61 -3.32 11.30 15.22
C ILE A 61 -4.59 10.78 14.60
N ALA A 62 -5.16 9.72 15.15
CA ALA A 62 -6.39 9.16 14.60
C ALA A 62 -7.46 8.87 15.63
N ALA A 63 -8.70 9.17 15.26
CA ALA A 63 -9.86 8.94 16.10
C ALA A 63 -11.09 8.63 15.24
N ARG A 64 -12.13 8.08 15.87
CA ARG A 64 -13.46 8.02 15.25
C ARG A 64 -14.07 9.42 15.09
N PRO A 65 -15.07 9.59 14.22
CA PRO A 65 -15.84 10.83 14.10
C PRO A 65 -16.31 11.34 15.47
N ALA A 66 -16.30 12.67 15.65
CA ALA A 66 -16.80 13.37 16.84
C ALA A 66 -16.07 13.10 18.17
N ILE A 67 -14.96 12.35 18.18
CA ILE A 67 -14.20 12.08 19.43
C ILE A 67 -13.39 13.30 19.89
N GLY A 68 -12.93 14.14 18.96
CA GLY A 68 -12.16 15.35 19.26
C GLY A 68 -10.79 15.43 18.58
N LYS A 69 -10.59 14.72 17.46
CA LYS A 69 -9.31 14.69 16.71
C LYS A 69 -8.75 16.09 16.40
N SER A 70 -9.59 16.97 15.84
CA SER A 70 -9.23 18.35 15.51
C SER A 70 -8.97 19.20 16.75
N THR A 71 -9.71 18.94 17.84
CA THR A 71 -9.51 19.59 19.13
C THR A 71 -8.15 19.24 19.72
N LEU A 72 -7.76 17.97 19.69
CA LEU A 72 -6.44 17.53 20.15
C LEU A 72 -5.31 18.17 19.33
N GLY A 73 -5.45 18.23 17.99
CA GLY A 73 -4.49 18.93 17.14
C GLY A 73 -4.38 20.42 17.48
N LEU A 74 -5.50 21.09 17.76
CA LEU A 74 -5.52 22.49 18.21
C LEU A 74 -4.86 22.69 19.56
N ASP A 75 -5.06 21.78 20.52
CA ASP A 75 -4.41 21.87 21.84
C ASP A 75 -2.89 21.74 21.73
N ILE A 76 -2.38 20.81 20.91
CA ILE A 76 -0.95 20.67 20.64
C ILE A 76 -0.40 21.94 19.98
N CYS A 77 -1.13 22.50 19.01
CA CYS A 77 -0.74 23.75 18.36
C CYS A 77 -0.71 24.93 19.34
N ARG A 78 -1.67 24.99 20.26
CA ARG A 78 -1.74 25.99 21.33
C ARG A 78 -0.54 25.87 22.28
N ALA A 79 -0.23 24.65 22.73
CA ALA A 79 0.93 24.39 23.58
C ALA A 79 2.23 24.82 22.91
N ALA A 80 2.42 24.47 21.63
CA ALA A 80 3.62 24.83 20.87
C ALA A 80 3.73 26.34 20.62
N ALA A 81 2.69 26.99 20.09
CA ALA A 81 2.75 28.38 19.65
C ALA A 81 2.55 29.39 20.80
N ILE A 82 1.53 29.20 21.63
CA ILE A 82 1.18 30.13 22.71
C ILE A 82 1.99 29.82 23.97
N GLY A 83 2.12 28.53 24.33
CA GLY A 83 2.87 28.12 25.51
C GLY A 83 4.39 28.22 25.34
N ALA A 84 4.93 27.68 24.24
CA ALA A 84 6.38 27.56 24.02
C ALA A 84 6.96 28.55 22.99
N GLY A 85 6.14 29.43 22.40
CA GLY A 85 6.58 30.41 21.41
C GLY A 85 7.14 29.81 20.12
N LYS A 86 6.79 28.56 19.80
CA LYS A 86 7.28 27.83 18.62
C LYS A 86 6.32 28.05 17.45
N ALA A 87 6.84 28.60 16.35
CA ALA A 87 6.03 28.89 15.18
C ALA A 87 5.34 27.63 14.64
N SER A 88 4.01 27.66 14.56
CA SER A 88 3.18 26.49 14.23
C SER A 88 2.12 26.85 13.20
N VAL A 89 1.80 25.92 12.31
CA VAL A 89 0.74 26.11 11.30
C VAL A 89 -0.26 24.96 11.34
N ILE A 90 -1.56 25.29 11.27
CA ILE A 90 -2.64 24.35 11.01
C ILE A 90 -3.18 24.58 9.60
N PHE A 91 -3.15 23.53 8.79
CA PHE A 91 -3.92 23.42 7.57
C PHE A 91 -5.22 22.68 7.91
N SER A 92 -6.35 23.36 7.87
CA SER A 92 -7.65 22.79 8.22
C SER A 92 -8.57 22.76 7.00
N LEU A 93 -8.93 21.56 6.56
CA LEU A 93 -9.86 21.40 5.43
C LEU A 93 -11.31 21.18 5.89
N GLU A 94 -11.54 20.88 7.16
CA GLU A 94 -12.89 20.63 7.72
C GLU A 94 -13.49 21.85 8.40
N MET A 95 -12.67 22.61 9.13
CA MET A 95 -13.12 23.72 9.97
C MET A 95 -12.63 25.04 9.41
N SER A 96 -13.50 26.06 9.41
CA SER A 96 -13.13 27.41 9.00
C SER A 96 -12.21 28.06 10.04
N ARG A 97 -11.45 29.06 9.60
CA ARG A 97 -10.61 29.89 10.49
C ARG A 97 -11.41 30.51 11.64
N GLU A 98 -12.67 30.90 11.41
CA GLU A 98 -13.53 31.46 12.45
C GLU A 98 -13.89 30.41 13.51
N GLU A 99 -14.19 29.18 13.08
CA GLU A 99 -14.49 28.08 14.01
C GLU A 99 -13.26 27.73 14.86
N ILE A 100 -12.09 27.61 14.21
CA ILE A 100 -10.81 27.38 14.89
C ILE A 100 -10.53 28.48 15.91
N THR A 101 -10.68 29.75 15.51
CA THR A 101 -10.42 30.90 16.37
C THR A 101 -11.36 30.91 17.58
N LYS A 102 -12.65 30.61 17.40
CA LYS A 102 -13.60 30.51 18.52
C LYS A 102 -13.21 29.42 19.52
N ARG A 103 -12.76 28.27 19.02
CA ARG A 103 -12.30 27.17 19.88
C ARG A 103 -11.01 27.52 20.63
N LEU A 104 -10.04 28.15 19.95
CA LEU A 104 -8.82 28.65 20.60
C LEU A 104 -9.12 29.67 21.70
N LEU A 105 -9.98 30.65 21.42
CA LEU A 105 -10.42 31.64 22.41
C LEU A 105 -11.14 30.99 23.58
N SER A 106 -12.07 30.07 23.31
CA SER A 106 -12.80 29.34 24.35
C SER A 106 -11.87 28.58 25.28
N ALA A 107 -10.92 27.86 24.68
CA ALA A 107 -10.02 26.97 25.39
C ALA A 107 -8.96 27.71 26.22
N GLU A 108 -8.49 28.87 25.75
CA GLU A 108 -7.49 29.67 26.45
C GLU A 108 -8.11 30.62 27.49
N SER A 109 -9.29 31.20 27.20
CA SER A 109 -9.94 32.18 28.10
C SER A 109 -10.79 31.55 29.23
N ASN A 110 -10.99 30.22 29.20
CA ASN A 110 -11.95 29.51 30.04
C ASN A 110 -13.39 30.06 29.93
N VAL A 111 -13.77 30.58 28.76
CA VAL A 111 -15.15 30.98 28.42
C VAL A 111 -15.80 29.89 27.58
N LYS A 112 -17.00 29.46 27.97
CA LYS A 112 -17.69 28.33 27.32
C LYS A 112 -17.93 28.60 25.83
N LEU A 113 -17.68 27.62 24.97
CA LEU A 113 -17.84 27.74 23.52
C LEU A 113 -19.27 28.09 23.10
N SER A 114 -20.27 27.59 23.84
CA SER A 114 -21.68 27.91 23.62
C SER A 114 -21.99 29.40 23.80
N LYS A 115 -21.32 30.07 24.76
CA LYS A 115 -21.46 31.52 24.95
C LYS A 115 -20.90 32.29 23.76
N LEU A 116 -19.72 31.90 23.28
CA LEU A 116 -19.09 32.50 22.09
C LEU A 116 -19.89 32.33 20.80
N THR A 117 -20.79 31.33 20.74
CA THR A 117 -21.56 31.02 19.53
C THR A 117 -22.98 31.59 19.57
N LYS A 118 -23.67 31.48 20.72
CA LYS A 118 -25.12 31.79 20.82
C LYS A 118 -25.56 32.45 22.13
N GLY A 119 -24.65 32.63 23.10
CA GLY A 119 -25.03 33.03 24.46
C GLY A 119 -24.70 34.49 24.79
N PRO A 120 -25.43 35.13 25.72
CA PRO A 120 -25.04 36.44 26.22
C PRO A 120 -23.73 36.33 27.00
N MET A 121 -22.78 37.20 26.68
CA MET A 121 -21.50 37.31 27.38
C MET A 121 -21.56 38.41 28.43
N GLY A 122 -21.17 38.09 29.66
CA GLY A 122 -21.08 39.08 30.73
C GLY A 122 -19.84 39.95 30.60
N PRO A 123 -19.74 41.08 31.33
CA PRO A 123 -18.58 41.97 31.28
C PRO A 123 -17.24 41.27 31.56
N ASN A 124 -17.22 40.34 32.53
CA ASN A 124 -16.03 39.54 32.86
C ASN A 124 -15.65 38.51 31.77
N ASP A 125 -16.64 37.96 31.05
CA ASP A 125 -16.36 37.06 29.91
C ASP A 125 -15.66 37.85 28.79
N TRP A 126 -16.13 39.07 28.51
CA TRP A 126 -15.50 39.98 27.53
C TRP A 126 -14.08 40.38 27.92
N GLU A 127 -13.85 40.68 29.20
CA GLU A 127 -12.53 41.05 29.70
C GLU A 127 -11.52 39.90 29.51
N ARG A 128 -11.89 38.68 29.90
CA ARG A 128 -11.05 37.48 29.70
C ARG A 128 -10.77 37.22 28.22
N LEU A 129 -11.78 37.38 27.36
CA LEU A 129 -11.61 37.23 25.91
C LEU A 129 -10.68 38.28 25.33
N ALA A 130 -10.81 39.54 25.74
CA ALA A 130 -9.95 40.63 25.25
C ALA A 130 -8.48 40.40 25.66
N GLN A 131 -8.24 40.01 26.92
CA GLN A 131 -6.90 39.66 27.41
C GLN A 131 -6.31 38.48 26.63
N THR A 132 -7.10 37.42 26.46
CA THR A 132 -6.70 36.21 25.73
C THR A 132 -6.41 36.49 24.25
N ALA A 133 -7.27 37.27 23.59
CA ALA A 133 -7.08 37.66 22.19
C ALA A 133 -5.78 38.42 21.98
N ALA A 134 -5.38 39.28 22.94
CA ALA A 134 -4.12 39.99 22.87
C ALA A 134 -2.91 39.05 22.99
N THR A 135 -2.99 37.99 23.79
CA THR A 135 -1.96 36.95 23.90
C THR A 135 -1.88 36.11 22.63
N ILE A 136 -3.01 35.59 22.14
CA ILE A 136 -3.07 34.76 20.93
C ILE A 136 -2.55 35.53 19.71
N SER A 137 -2.90 36.81 19.58
CA SER A 137 -2.47 37.67 18.47
C SER A 137 -0.94 37.84 18.37
N LYS A 138 -0.23 37.73 19.50
CA LYS A 138 1.24 37.81 19.54
C LYS A 138 1.93 36.45 19.29
N ALA A 139 1.21 35.34 19.39
CA ALA A 139 1.77 34.02 19.22
C ALA A 139 2.06 33.74 17.74
N PRO A 140 3.15 33.00 17.41
CA PRO A 140 3.48 32.65 16.03
C PRO A 140 2.62 31.47 15.51
N LEU A 141 1.30 31.65 15.54
CA LEU A 141 0.30 30.66 15.14
C LEU A 141 -0.33 31.05 13.80
N PHE A 142 -0.25 30.16 12.82
CA PHE A 142 -0.79 30.37 11.47
C PHE A 142 -1.92 29.37 11.20
N ILE A 143 -3.01 29.85 10.58
CA ILE A 143 -4.15 29.03 10.19
C ILE A 143 -4.37 29.21 8.69
N ASP A 144 -4.53 28.11 7.98
CA ASP A 144 -4.90 28.09 6.57
C ASP A 144 -6.06 27.12 6.36
N ASP A 145 -7.20 27.68 5.98
CA ASP A 145 -8.45 26.98 5.69
C ASP A 145 -8.82 27.04 4.19
N SER A 146 -7.84 27.29 3.32
CA SER A 146 -8.10 27.34 1.88
C SER A 146 -8.59 25.95 1.40
N PRO A 147 -9.72 25.87 0.67
CA PRO A 147 -10.26 24.61 0.19
C PRO A 147 -9.36 24.00 -0.89
N ASN A 148 -9.42 22.66 -1.04
CA ASN A 148 -8.79 21.91 -2.15
C ASN A 148 -7.27 22.14 -2.32
N MET A 149 -6.52 22.35 -1.24
CA MET A 149 -5.10 22.67 -1.30
C MET A 149 -4.24 21.45 -1.64
N SER A 150 -3.40 21.55 -2.68
CA SER A 150 -2.46 20.48 -3.04
C SER A 150 -1.30 20.35 -2.07
N LEU A 151 -0.71 19.16 -1.98
CA LEU A 151 0.49 18.96 -1.15
C LEU A 151 1.68 19.84 -1.60
N MET A 152 1.77 20.15 -2.89
CA MET A 152 2.77 21.09 -3.41
C MET A 152 2.56 22.51 -2.85
N GLU A 153 1.30 22.95 -2.75
CA GLU A 153 0.96 24.24 -2.14
C GLU A 153 1.21 24.25 -0.65
N ILE A 154 0.84 23.19 0.08
CA ILE A 154 1.15 23.00 1.50
C ILE A 154 2.67 23.11 1.71
N ARG A 155 3.45 22.38 0.92
CA ARG A 155 4.93 22.40 0.95
C ARG A 155 5.49 23.80 0.68
N ALA A 156 4.99 24.49 -0.35
CA ALA A 156 5.43 25.84 -0.68
C ALA A 156 5.13 26.85 0.45
N LYS A 157 3.93 26.78 1.05
CA LYS A 157 3.54 27.62 2.19
C LYS A 157 4.40 27.31 3.43
N CYS A 158 4.64 26.03 3.72
CA CYS A 158 5.51 25.61 4.82
C CYS A 158 6.95 26.12 4.63
N ARG A 159 7.54 25.99 3.44
CA ARG A 159 8.88 26.53 3.13
C ARG A 159 8.95 28.04 3.37
N ARG A 160 7.94 28.79 2.92
CA ARG A 160 7.87 30.25 3.13
C ARG A 160 7.78 30.62 4.61
N LEU A 161 6.95 29.91 5.37
CA LEU A 161 6.83 30.09 6.83
C LEU A 161 8.12 29.68 7.56
N LYS A 162 8.80 28.62 7.12
CA LYS A 162 10.11 28.21 7.66
C LYS A 162 11.14 29.32 7.52
N GLN A 163 11.22 29.94 6.33
CA GLN A 163 12.17 31.02 6.06
C GLN A 163 11.86 32.31 6.83
N ARG A 164 10.58 32.71 6.93
CA ARG A 164 10.20 34.00 7.52
C ARG A 164 9.98 33.96 9.02
N ASN A 165 9.46 32.85 9.54
CA ASN A 165 8.95 32.73 10.90
C ASN A 165 9.59 31.58 11.67
N ASN A 166 10.59 30.90 11.10
CA ASN A 166 11.27 29.76 11.71
C ASN A 166 10.29 28.65 12.15
N LEU A 167 9.41 28.24 11.24
CA LEU A 167 8.41 27.18 11.45
C LEU A 167 9.00 25.96 12.17
N ARG A 168 8.29 25.50 13.20
CA ARG A 168 8.68 24.41 14.10
C ARG A 168 7.65 23.27 14.19
N LEU A 169 6.40 23.49 13.81
CA LEU A 169 5.36 22.47 13.82
C LEU A 169 4.39 22.67 12.66
N VAL A 170 4.02 21.58 11.99
CA VAL A 170 2.98 21.56 10.96
C VAL A 170 1.89 20.59 11.40
N ILE A 171 0.64 21.01 11.34
CA ILE A 171 -0.52 20.16 11.57
C ILE A 171 -1.40 20.23 10.33
N ILE A 172 -1.87 19.07 9.89
CA ILE A 172 -2.74 18.92 8.73
C ILE A 172 -3.97 18.16 9.20
N ASP A 173 -5.09 18.86 9.32
CA ASP A 173 -6.38 18.29 9.67
C ASP A 173 -7.09 17.84 8.40
N TYR A 174 -7.06 16.53 8.16
CA TYR A 174 -7.35 15.95 6.86
C TYR A 174 -8.37 14.81 6.96
N LEU A 175 -9.48 14.94 6.24
CA LEU A 175 -10.56 13.94 6.16
C LEU A 175 -10.61 13.21 4.81
N GLN A 176 -9.49 12.89 4.16
CA GLN A 176 -9.49 12.12 2.89
C GLN A 176 -9.84 12.95 1.63
N LEU A 177 -9.43 14.24 1.54
CA LEU A 177 -9.67 15.15 0.40
C LEU A 177 -8.38 15.74 -0.20
N MET A 178 -7.74 14.93 -1.02
CA MET A 178 -6.89 15.31 -2.12
C MET A 178 -7.43 14.37 -3.16
N SER A 179 -8.11 14.88 -4.17
CA SER A 179 -7.96 14.31 -5.49
C SER A 179 -6.77 15.05 -6.05
N SER A 180 -5.63 14.38 -6.18
CA SER A 180 -4.61 14.82 -7.11
C SER A 180 -5.33 15.22 -8.41
N GLY A 181 -5.00 16.38 -9.00
CA GLY A 181 -5.62 16.83 -10.26
C GLY A 181 -5.33 15.91 -11.46
N LYS A 182 -4.78 14.72 -11.21
CA LYS A 182 -4.62 13.60 -12.14
C LYS A 182 -5.62 12.52 -11.72
N ARG A 183 -6.25 11.84 -12.68
CA ARG A 183 -6.96 10.58 -12.40
C ARG A 183 -5.98 9.62 -11.73
N VAL A 184 -6.02 9.52 -10.40
CA VAL A 184 -5.38 8.45 -9.65
C VAL A 184 -6.48 7.51 -9.20
N GLU A 185 -6.20 6.24 -9.41
CA GLU A 185 -7.15 5.18 -9.69
C GLU A 185 -7.62 4.45 -8.42
N SER A 186 -7.02 4.72 -7.25
CA SER A 186 -7.46 4.20 -5.95
C SER A 186 -7.15 5.15 -4.79
N ARG A 187 -8.16 5.42 -3.96
CA ARG A 187 -8.06 6.25 -2.75
C ARG A 187 -6.97 5.77 -1.79
N GLN A 188 -6.73 4.47 -1.72
CA GLN A 188 -5.70 3.89 -0.85
C GLN A 188 -4.27 4.23 -1.32
N GLN A 189 -4.05 4.22 -2.63
CA GLN A 189 -2.77 4.63 -3.22
C GLN A 189 -2.52 6.11 -2.95
N GLU A 190 -3.54 6.94 -3.09
CA GLU A 190 -3.46 8.37 -2.80
C GLU A 190 -3.12 8.64 -1.34
N VAL A 191 -3.71 7.90 -0.40
CA VAL A 191 -3.37 8.02 1.04
C VAL A 191 -1.95 7.52 1.31
N ALA A 192 -1.48 6.45 0.66
CA ALA A 192 -0.10 5.96 0.80
C ALA A 192 0.94 6.96 0.25
N GLU A 193 0.70 7.50 -0.95
CA GLU A 193 1.53 8.55 -1.55
C GLU A 193 1.54 9.81 -0.70
N PHE A 194 0.39 10.21 -0.16
CA PHE A 194 0.26 11.36 0.72
C PHE A 194 1.05 11.16 2.02
N SER A 195 0.90 10.01 2.66
CA SER A 195 1.65 9.62 3.86
C SER A 195 3.16 9.72 3.63
N ARG A 196 3.67 9.16 2.54
CA ARG A 196 5.09 9.27 2.17
C ARG A 196 5.52 10.71 1.94
N ALA A 197 4.73 11.46 1.20
CA ALA A 197 5.08 12.82 0.84
C ALA A 197 5.04 13.76 2.06
N LEU A 198 4.18 13.50 3.06
CA LEU A 198 4.24 14.15 4.37
C LEU A 198 5.50 13.78 5.16
N LYS A 199 5.92 12.51 5.14
CA LYS A 199 7.18 12.09 5.77
C LYS A 199 8.39 12.77 5.14
N LEU A 200 8.41 12.88 3.82
CA LEU A 200 9.45 13.62 3.09
C LEU A 200 9.42 15.11 3.42
N LEU A 201 8.24 15.72 3.52
CA LEU A 201 8.07 17.11 3.95
C LEU A 201 8.64 17.35 5.36
N ALA A 202 8.36 16.45 6.30
CA ALA A 202 8.86 16.53 7.67
C ALA A 202 10.40 16.51 7.70
N LYS A 203 11.01 15.56 6.99
CA LYS A 203 12.47 15.43 6.87
C LYS A 203 13.11 16.64 6.20
N GLU A 204 12.55 17.10 5.10
CA GLU A 204 13.06 18.23 4.34
C GLU A 204 13.06 19.54 5.16
N LEU A 205 11.97 19.80 5.88
CA LEU A 205 11.84 21.02 6.67
C LEU A 205 12.47 20.93 8.06
N GLU A 206 12.91 19.73 8.45
CA GLU A 206 13.35 19.40 9.81
C GLU A 206 12.36 19.90 10.87
N VAL A 207 11.08 19.59 10.68
CA VAL A 207 10.00 19.89 11.63
C VAL A 207 9.11 18.67 11.82
N PRO A 208 8.51 18.48 13.01
CA PRO A 208 7.42 17.54 13.17
C PRO A 208 6.22 17.94 12.30
N VAL A 209 5.66 16.95 11.62
CA VAL A 209 4.41 17.06 10.83
C VAL A 209 3.38 16.13 11.46
N ILE A 210 2.26 16.69 11.91
CA ILE A 210 1.11 15.95 12.45
C ILE A 210 0.05 15.82 11.36
N ALA A 211 -0.26 14.59 10.97
CA ALA A 211 -1.40 14.28 10.12
C ALA A 211 -2.55 13.78 10.99
N ILE A 212 -3.68 14.48 10.97
CA ILE A 212 -4.89 14.01 11.62
C ILE A 212 -5.63 13.12 10.62
N SER A 213 -6.03 11.94 11.06
CA SER A 213 -6.72 10.93 10.25
C SER A 213 -7.97 10.42 10.95
N GLN A 214 -8.96 9.97 10.19
CA GLN A 214 -10.16 9.35 10.72
C GLN A 214 -10.01 7.82 10.73
N LEU A 215 -10.49 7.17 11.80
CA LEU A 215 -10.55 5.72 11.89
C LEU A 215 -11.76 5.13 11.15
N ASN A 216 -11.62 3.88 10.73
CA ASN A 216 -12.71 3.13 10.12
C ASN A 216 -13.85 2.79 11.10
N ARG A 217 -15.07 2.79 10.58
CA ARG A 217 -16.29 2.46 11.33
C ARG A 217 -16.39 0.97 11.71
N GLY A 218 -15.58 0.08 11.12
CA GLY A 218 -15.57 -1.36 11.44
C GLY A 218 -15.26 -1.67 12.91
N SER A 219 -14.49 -0.80 13.58
CA SER A 219 -14.25 -0.88 15.03
C SER A 219 -15.53 -0.78 15.87
N GLU A 220 -16.62 -0.23 15.33
CA GLU A 220 -17.93 -0.11 15.99
C GLU A 220 -18.68 -1.43 16.09
N GLN A 221 -18.28 -2.49 15.38
CA GLN A 221 -18.93 -3.80 15.48
C GLN A 221 -18.28 -4.72 16.52
N ARG A 222 -17.06 -4.40 16.99
CA ARG A 222 -16.36 -5.18 18.01
C ARG A 222 -17.02 -5.02 19.39
N THR A 223 -16.87 -6.03 20.23
CA THR A 223 -17.21 -5.94 21.66
C THR A 223 -16.33 -4.89 22.35
N ASP A 224 -15.02 -4.94 22.13
CA ASP A 224 -14.10 -3.90 22.56
C ASP A 224 -14.05 -2.74 21.55
N LYS A 225 -14.51 -1.56 21.99
CA LYS A 225 -14.53 -0.32 21.20
C LYS A 225 -13.21 0.43 21.25
N ARG A 226 -12.19 -0.03 21.98
CA ARG A 226 -10.89 0.62 22.01
C ARG A 226 -10.27 0.60 20.60
N PRO A 227 -9.77 1.75 20.09
CA PRO A 227 -9.17 1.81 18.77
C PRO A 227 -7.83 1.10 18.77
N GLN A 228 -7.53 0.44 17.65
CA GLN A 228 -6.32 -0.32 17.42
C GLN A 228 -5.64 0.17 16.13
N MET A 229 -4.36 -0.16 15.96
CA MET A 229 -3.63 0.13 14.72
C MET A 229 -4.31 -0.42 13.48
N SER A 230 -5.04 -1.54 13.61
CA SER A 230 -5.88 -2.10 12.54
C SER A 230 -7.00 -1.18 12.09
N ASP A 231 -7.41 -0.19 12.89
CA ASP A 231 -8.58 0.67 12.60
C ASP A 231 -8.19 1.93 11.83
N LEU A 232 -6.90 2.29 11.87
CA LEU A 232 -6.25 3.20 10.92
C LEU A 232 -6.16 2.60 9.52
N ARG A 233 -6.21 1.27 9.45
CA ARG A 233 -6.07 0.53 8.20
C ARG A 233 -7.41 0.48 7.50
N GLU A 234 -7.54 1.29 6.46
CA GLU A 234 -8.35 0.89 5.31
C GLU A 234 -7.68 -0.25 4.52
N SER A 235 -6.43 -0.63 4.82
CA SER A 235 -5.71 -1.68 4.10
C SER A 235 -6.11 -3.09 4.52
N GLY A 236 -6.34 -3.96 3.54
CA GLY A 236 -6.66 -5.35 3.82
C GLY A 236 -5.47 -6.19 4.22
N CYS A 237 -5.78 -7.41 4.65
CA CYS A 237 -4.86 -8.38 5.21
C CYS A 237 -4.99 -9.71 4.46
N LEU A 238 -3.94 -10.51 4.49
CA LEU A 238 -3.91 -11.85 3.90
C LEU A 238 -4.02 -12.91 5.00
N THR A 239 -4.41 -14.13 4.65
CA THR A 239 -4.42 -15.25 5.59
C THR A 239 -3.02 -15.81 5.80
N ALA A 240 -2.85 -16.63 6.84
CA ALA A 240 -1.58 -17.29 7.14
C ALA A 240 -1.09 -18.19 5.98
N ASP A 241 -2.01 -18.76 5.19
CA ASP A 241 -1.69 -19.64 4.07
C ASP A 241 -1.30 -18.91 2.78
N ALA A 242 -1.46 -17.58 2.71
CA ALA A 242 -0.97 -16.79 1.59
C ALA A 242 0.56 -16.89 1.49
N ARG A 243 1.08 -17.10 0.28
CA ARG A 243 2.48 -17.45 0.02
C ARG A 243 3.17 -16.38 -0.79
N ILE A 244 4.21 -15.81 -0.21
CA ILE A 244 4.98 -14.73 -0.82
C ILE A 244 6.08 -15.30 -1.69
N LEU A 245 6.22 -14.77 -2.91
CA LEU A 245 7.29 -15.14 -3.83
C LEU A 245 8.61 -14.48 -3.40
N ARG A 246 9.54 -15.31 -2.96
CA ARG A 246 10.87 -14.88 -2.50
C ARG A 246 11.82 -14.64 -3.67
N ALA A 247 12.60 -13.57 -3.59
CA ALA A 247 13.56 -13.17 -4.63
C ALA A 247 14.96 -13.78 -4.43
N ASP A 248 15.31 -14.16 -3.20
CA ASP A 248 16.55 -14.88 -2.92
C ASP A 248 16.48 -16.33 -3.43
N THR A 249 15.31 -16.94 -3.30
CA THR A 249 15.12 -18.39 -3.44
C THR A 249 14.26 -18.80 -4.63
N GLY A 250 13.38 -17.91 -5.10
CA GLY A 250 12.40 -18.24 -6.14
C GLY A 250 11.28 -19.15 -5.64
N ALA A 251 11.32 -19.53 -4.36
CA ALA A 251 10.30 -20.31 -3.69
C ALA A 251 9.19 -19.42 -3.12
N GLU A 252 8.11 -20.07 -2.67
CA GLU A 252 6.97 -19.40 -2.06
C GLU A 252 6.82 -19.83 -0.59
N THR A 253 7.01 -18.88 0.32
CA THR A 253 6.90 -19.10 1.77
C THR A 253 5.63 -18.47 2.28
N SER A 254 4.89 -19.19 3.13
CA SER A 254 3.62 -18.68 3.66
C SER A 254 3.82 -17.56 4.69
N MET A 255 2.84 -16.67 4.79
CA MET A 255 2.79 -15.61 5.81
C MET A 255 2.93 -16.19 7.22
N GLY A 256 2.27 -17.32 7.49
CA GLY A 256 2.35 -18.02 8.76
C GLY A 256 3.75 -18.56 9.07
N GLU A 257 4.44 -19.15 8.09
CA GLU A 257 5.82 -19.64 8.25
C GLU A 257 6.80 -18.48 8.52
N LEU A 258 6.71 -17.40 7.74
CA LEU A 258 7.55 -16.21 7.93
C LEU A 258 7.35 -15.57 9.30
N PHE A 259 6.09 -15.49 9.75
CA PHE A 259 5.78 -14.99 11.09
C PHE A 259 6.32 -15.90 12.19
N ALA A 260 6.08 -17.22 12.10
CA ALA A 260 6.53 -18.18 13.11
C ALA A 260 8.06 -18.23 13.25
N GLN A 261 8.78 -18.00 12.16
CA GLN A 261 10.24 -17.92 12.14
C GLN A 261 10.78 -16.57 12.64
N GLY A 262 9.92 -15.56 12.84
CA GLY A 262 10.35 -14.19 13.10
C GLY A 262 11.21 -13.62 11.96
N ALA A 263 10.95 -14.06 10.73
CA ALA A 263 11.77 -13.72 9.58
C ALA A 263 11.72 -12.21 9.31
N ALA A 264 12.90 -11.61 9.20
CA ALA A 264 13.07 -10.20 8.90
C ALA A 264 14.03 -10.02 7.72
N ASP A 265 13.84 -8.91 6.99
CA ASP A 265 14.66 -8.53 5.84
C ASP A 265 14.67 -9.56 4.68
N VAL A 266 13.54 -10.23 4.47
CA VAL A 266 13.40 -11.29 3.45
C VAL A 266 13.31 -10.68 2.04
N PRO A 267 14.19 -11.04 1.10
CA PRO A 267 14.09 -10.57 -0.28
C PRO A 267 12.84 -11.13 -0.97
N VAL A 268 12.02 -10.26 -1.54
CA VAL A 268 10.78 -10.61 -2.25
C VAL A 268 10.69 -9.92 -3.60
N TRP A 269 9.92 -10.51 -4.50
CA TRP A 269 9.60 -9.90 -5.79
C TRP A 269 8.41 -8.94 -5.64
N ALA A 270 8.61 -7.71 -6.11
CA ALA A 270 7.62 -6.65 -6.20
C ALA A 270 7.60 -6.08 -7.63
N LEU A 271 6.62 -5.23 -7.92
CA LEU A 271 6.51 -4.51 -9.18
C LEU A 271 6.85 -3.02 -8.98
N ASP A 272 7.62 -2.44 -9.90
CA ASP A 272 7.80 -0.98 -9.99
C ASP A 272 6.60 -0.30 -10.68
N ASP A 273 6.64 1.03 -10.77
CA ASP A 273 5.59 1.83 -11.41
C ASP A 273 5.43 1.52 -12.92
N SER A 274 6.42 0.85 -13.53
CA SER A 274 6.39 0.38 -14.91
C SER A 274 5.96 -1.09 -15.03
N LEU A 275 5.42 -1.68 -13.95
CA LEU A 275 4.99 -3.08 -13.88
C LEU A 275 6.10 -4.10 -14.20
N ARG A 276 7.34 -3.76 -13.86
CA ARG A 276 8.49 -4.66 -13.97
C ARG A 276 8.92 -5.19 -12.62
N TYR A 277 9.48 -6.39 -12.62
CA TYR A 277 10.01 -6.97 -11.40
C TYR A 277 11.15 -6.16 -10.83
N VAL A 278 11.00 -5.79 -9.57
CA VAL A 278 12.05 -5.22 -8.74
C VAL A 278 12.17 -5.99 -7.44
N ARG A 279 13.41 -6.27 -7.06
CA ARG A 279 13.71 -6.86 -5.77
C ARG A 279 13.46 -5.82 -4.67
N ARG A 280 12.74 -6.22 -3.64
CA ARG A 280 12.56 -5.44 -2.41
C ARG A 280 12.71 -6.32 -1.18
N HIS A 281 12.80 -5.68 -0.03
CA HIS A 281 12.97 -6.36 1.24
C HIS A 281 11.67 -6.29 2.05
N LEU A 282 11.16 -7.46 2.39
CA LEU A 282 10.09 -7.65 3.35
C LEU A 282 10.69 -7.57 4.75
N THR A 283 10.35 -6.52 5.48
CA THR A 283 10.93 -6.24 6.80
C THR A 283 10.46 -7.23 7.86
N HIS A 284 9.17 -7.56 7.89
CA HIS A 284 8.57 -8.55 8.79
C HIS A 284 7.12 -8.85 8.37
N VAL A 285 6.62 -10.00 8.83
CA VAL A 285 5.19 -10.35 8.84
C VAL A 285 4.67 -10.21 10.27
N PHE A 286 3.44 -9.73 10.44
CA PHE A 286 2.83 -9.56 11.76
C PHE A 286 1.31 -9.81 11.72
N PRO A 287 0.70 -10.26 12.84
CA PRO A 287 -0.72 -10.56 12.91
C PRO A 287 -1.53 -9.26 13.05
N THR A 288 -2.71 -9.22 12.43
CA THR A 288 -3.63 -8.07 12.48
C THR A 288 -5.00 -8.41 13.08
N GLY A 289 -5.06 -9.52 13.81
CA GLY A 289 -6.24 -10.01 14.51
C GLY A 289 -7.06 -11.00 13.69
N VAL A 290 -8.31 -11.22 14.14
CA VAL A 290 -9.25 -12.17 13.53
C VAL A 290 -10.28 -11.38 12.73
N LYS A 291 -10.38 -11.64 11.41
CA LYS A 291 -11.24 -10.86 10.49
C LYS A 291 -12.00 -11.78 9.52
N PRO A 292 -13.16 -11.35 9.00
CA PRO A 292 -13.82 -12.02 7.88
C PRO A 292 -12.93 -12.04 6.64
N VAL A 293 -12.91 -13.18 5.96
CA VAL A 293 -12.02 -13.44 4.83
C VAL A 293 -12.84 -13.86 3.63
N PHE A 294 -12.34 -13.55 2.45
CA PHE A 294 -12.94 -13.89 1.18
C PHE A 294 -11.92 -14.64 0.33
N ARG A 295 -12.39 -15.65 -0.40
CA ARG A 295 -11.60 -16.41 -1.36
C ARG A 295 -11.79 -15.83 -2.75
N LEU A 296 -10.72 -15.29 -3.30
CA LEU A 296 -10.63 -14.84 -4.68
C LEU A 296 -10.14 -16.00 -5.56
N LYS A 297 -10.84 -16.26 -6.67
CA LYS A 297 -10.46 -17.27 -7.67
C LYS A 297 -10.40 -16.67 -9.06
N LEU A 298 -9.32 -16.92 -9.79
CA LEU A 298 -9.10 -16.41 -11.14
C LEU A 298 -9.31 -17.47 -12.23
N ALA A 299 -9.36 -17.03 -13.48
CA ALA A 299 -9.59 -17.90 -14.64
C ALA A 299 -8.40 -18.85 -14.87
N SER A 300 -7.16 -18.43 -14.58
CA SER A 300 -5.99 -19.34 -14.55
C SER A 300 -6.10 -20.41 -13.47
N GLY A 301 -7.02 -20.27 -12.52
CA GLY A 301 -7.19 -21.18 -11.38
C GLY A 301 -6.33 -20.81 -10.17
N LYS A 302 -5.59 -19.69 -10.21
CA LYS A 302 -4.96 -19.11 -9.02
C LYS A 302 -6.03 -18.71 -8.00
N THR A 303 -5.69 -18.86 -6.73
CA THR A 303 -6.56 -18.52 -5.60
C THR A 303 -5.77 -17.87 -4.49
N ILE A 304 -6.38 -16.88 -3.84
CA ILE A 304 -5.84 -16.23 -2.65
C ILE A 304 -6.99 -15.90 -1.70
N ARG A 305 -6.69 -15.90 -0.40
CA ARG A 305 -7.64 -15.57 0.66
C ARG A 305 -7.20 -14.27 1.31
N ALA A 306 -8.10 -13.30 1.37
CA ALA A 306 -7.81 -11.96 1.87
C ALA A 306 -9.06 -11.32 2.49
N THR A 307 -8.87 -10.27 3.29
CA THR A 307 -10.00 -9.47 3.77
C THR A 307 -10.61 -8.65 2.64
N GLU A 308 -11.87 -8.26 2.79
CA GLU A 308 -12.65 -7.51 1.78
C GLU A 308 -11.93 -6.24 1.28
N ASN A 309 -11.22 -5.56 2.15
CA ASN A 309 -10.52 -4.32 1.85
C ASN A 309 -9.09 -4.51 1.31
N HIS A 310 -8.67 -5.75 1.00
CA HIS A 310 -7.32 -6.02 0.48
C HIS A 310 -7.20 -5.56 -0.97
N PRO A 311 -6.19 -4.72 -1.31
CA PRO A 311 -6.02 -4.23 -2.68
C PRO A 311 -5.35 -5.28 -3.57
N PHE A 312 -5.84 -5.39 -4.80
CA PHE A 312 -5.26 -6.16 -5.90
C PHE A 312 -5.05 -5.22 -7.08
N LEU A 313 -3.96 -5.39 -7.82
CA LEU A 313 -3.68 -4.54 -8.98
C LEU A 313 -4.59 -4.95 -10.14
N ALA A 314 -5.56 -4.11 -10.49
CA ALA A 314 -6.45 -4.25 -11.64
C ALA A 314 -6.06 -3.27 -12.77
N TYR A 315 -6.76 -3.31 -13.91
CA TYR A 315 -6.51 -2.38 -15.03
C TYR A 315 -6.64 -0.91 -14.62
N GLU A 316 -7.65 -0.63 -13.79
CA GLU A 316 -7.92 0.68 -13.21
C GLU A 316 -7.14 0.87 -11.90
N GLY A 317 -5.94 0.28 -11.77
CA GLY A 317 -5.09 0.39 -10.59
C GLY A 317 -5.48 -0.50 -9.41
N TRP A 318 -5.04 -0.14 -8.20
CA TRP A 318 -5.21 -0.97 -7.00
C TRP A 318 -6.65 -0.99 -6.47
N THR A 319 -7.41 -2.04 -6.78
CA THR A 319 -8.82 -2.17 -6.39
C THR A 319 -8.99 -3.12 -5.21
N GLN A 320 -9.88 -2.78 -4.27
CA GLN A 320 -10.17 -3.64 -3.12
C GLN A 320 -10.94 -4.90 -3.55
N LEU A 321 -10.75 -6.00 -2.82
CA LEU A 321 -11.45 -7.26 -3.08
C LEU A 321 -12.98 -7.09 -3.09
N GLY A 322 -13.54 -6.28 -2.19
CA GLY A 322 -14.97 -5.97 -2.11
C GLY A 322 -15.50 -5.16 -3.30
N ASP A 323 -14.63 -4.47 -4.03
CA ASP A 323 -15.00 -3.68 -5.22
C ASP A 323 -14.79 -4.45 -6.53
N LEU A 324 -14.00 -5.53 -6.51
CA LEU A 324 -13.86 -6.42 -7.64
C LEU A 324 -15.16 -7.17 -7.93
N ARG A 325 -15.38 -7.49 -9.22
CA ARG A 325 -16.55 -8.26 -9.70
C ARG A 325 -16.04 -9.41 -10.56
N THR A 326 -16.89 -10.42 -10.76
CA THR A 326 -16.60 -11.46 -11.76
C THR A 326 -16.38 -10.80 -13.13
N GLY A 327 -15.29 -11.16 -13.81
CA GLY A 327 -14.84 -10.55 -15.05
C GLY A 327 -13.81 -9.44 -14.88
N SER A 328 -13.68 -8.82 -13.69
CA SER A 328 -12.59 -7.89 -13.39
C SER A 328 -11.24 -8.55 -13.67
N ARG A 329 -10.26 -7.75 -14.08
CA ARG A 329 -8.95 -8.24 -14.54
C ARG A 329 -7.90 -7.79 -13.56
N ILE A 330 -7.10 -8.74 -13.07
CA ILE A 330 -6.05 -8.46 -12.09
C ILE A 330 -4.69 -8.95 -12.57
N ALA A 331 -3.65 -8.24 -12.13
CA ALA A 331 -2.27 -8.47 -12.45
C ALA A 331 -1.76 -9.77 -11.84
N VAL A 332 -1.29 -10.66 -12.71
CA VAL A 332 -0.56 -11.87 -12.36
C VAL A 332 0.80 -11.88 -13.08
N PRO A 333 1.82 -12.53 -12.52
CA PRO A 333 3.10 -12.75 -13.19
C PRO A 333 2.95 -13.32 -14.61
N ARG A 334 3.58 -12.67 -15.59
CA ARG A 334 3.81 -13.23 -16.93
C ARG A 334 4.97 -14.22 -16.95
N HIS A 335 6.00 -13.88 -16.19
CA HIS A 335 7.17 -14.72 -15.99
C HIS A 335 7.64 -14.55 -14.54
N VAL A 336 8.57 -15.42 -14.11
CA VAL A 336 9.25 -15.28 -12.83
C VAL A 336 10.75 -15.12 -13.12
N PRO A 337 11.41 -14.06 -12.61
CA PRO A 337 12.86 -13.90 -12.80
C PRO A 337 13.65 -15.02 -12.10
N ALA A 338 14.92 -15.19 -12.48
CA ALA A 338 15.81 -16.07 -11.75
C ALA A 338 16.01 -15.55 -10.30
N PRO A 339 16.07 -16.45 -9.30
CA PRO A 339 16.41 -16.05 -7.95
C PRO A 339 17.84 -15.53 -7.89
N HIS A 340 18.13 -14.75 -6.85
CA HIS A 340 19.47 -14.22 -6.61
C HIS A 340 20.50 -15.33 -6.40
N GLU A 341 20.11 -16.37 -5.67
CA GLU A 341 20.97 -17.50 -5.37
C GLU A 341 20.54 -18.69 -6.22
N LEU A 342 21.40 -19.05 -7.18
CA LEU A 342 21.24 -20.27 -7.93
C LEU A 342 21.95 -21.41 -7.20
N LYS A 343 21.31 -22.56 -7.14
CA LYS A 343 21.90 -23.79 -6.59
C LYS A 343 21.83 -24.90 -7.61
N ASP A 344 23.00 -25.36 -8.02
CA ASP A 344 23.14 -26.51 -8.92
C ASP A 344 22.90 -27.81 -8.14
N TRP A 345 22.20 -28.72 -8.80
CA TRP A 345 22.04 -30.12 -8.39
C TRP A 345 22.78 -31.04 -9.36
N GLU A 346 23.05 -32.29 -9.00
CA GLU A 346 23.46 -33.26 -10.01
C GLU A 346 22.24 -33.67 -10.85
N ASP A 347 22.41 -33.82 -12.16
CA ASP A 347 21.29 -34.12 -13.08
C ASP A 347 20.56 -35.42 -12.69
N ASP A 348 21.29 -36.40 -12.14
CA ASP A 348 20.74 -37.65 -11.63
C ASP A 348 19.84 -37.44 -10.40
N GLU A 349 20.18 -36.50 -9.52
CA GLU A 349 19.37 -36.15 -8.34
C GLU A 349 18.07 -35.46 -8.76
N VAL A 350 18.14 -34.54 -9.73
CA VAL A 350 16.96 -33.87 -10.31
C VAL A 350 16.01 -34.89 -10.95
N THR A 351 16.59 -35.87 -11.64
CA THR A 351 15.85 -36.95 -12.30
C THR A 351 15.16 -37.84 -11.27
N LEU A 352 15.91 -38.30 -10.25
CA LEU A 352 15.39 -39.14 -9.18
C LEU A 352 14.26 -38.43 -8.40
N LEU A 353 14.39 -37.12 -8.19
CA LEU A 353 13.37 -36.31 -7.55
C LEU A 353 12.07 -36.29 -8.37
N ALA A 354 12.14 -36.10 -9.69
CA ALA A 354 10.97 -36.16 -10.57
C ALA A 354 10.25 -37.52 -10.48
N TYR A 355 10.99 -38.63 -10.41
CA TYR A 355 10.42 -39.96 -10.18
C TYR A 355 9.74 -40.07 -8.81
N SER A 356 10.35 -39.53 -7.75
CA SER A 356 9.78 -39.60 -6.39
C SER A 356 8.48 -38.79 -6.23
N LEU A 357 8.35 -37.71 -6.98
CA LEU A 357 7.16 -36.85 -6.98
C LEU A 357 6.08 -37.35 -7.94
N SER A 358 6.44 -38.22 -8.88
CA SER A 358 5.47 -38.86 -9.78
C SER A 358 4.61 -39.88 -9.04
N GLY A 359 3.30 -39.87 -9.33
CA GLY A 359 2.34 -40.81 -8.75
C GLY A 359 2.10 -40.68 -7.22
N THR A 360 2.83 -39.84 -6.49
CA THR A 360 2.69 -39.70 -5.04
C THR A 360 1.60 -38.71 -4.62
N ALA A 361 0.95 -39.01 -3.50
CA ALA A 361 -0.06 -38.15 -2.89
C ALA A 361 0.59 -36.98 -2.14
N GLY A 362 0.68 -35.81 -2.76
CA GLY A 362 0.67 -34.55 -2.00
C GLY A 362 1.99 -33.83 -1.76
N ASN A 363 3.17 -34.40 -2.08
CA ASN A 363 4.44 -33.74 -1.76
C ASN A 363 4.67 -32.48 -2.63
N PRO A 364 5.08 -31.34 -2.02
CA PRO A 364 5.45 -30.13 -2.76
C PRO A 364 6.79 -30.29 -3.46
N VAL A 365 7.08 -29.43 -4.44
CA VAL A 365 8.41 -29.37 -5.03
C VAL A 365 9.39 -28.85 -3.96
N PRO A 366 10.53 -29.54 -3.71
CA PRO A 366 11.53 -29.04 -2.77
C PRO A 366 12.05 -27.66 -3.15
N GLU A 367 12.30 -26.83 -2.15
CA GLU A 367 12.80 -25.46 -2.32
C GLU A 367 14.04 -25.41 -3.23
N GLY A 368 14.94 -26.39 -3.07
CA GLY A 368 16.17 -26.48 -3.84
C GLY A 368 16.01 -26.57 -5.36
N VAL A 369 14.86 -27.00 -5.89
CA VAL A 369 14.56 -27.01 -7.34
C VAL A 369 14.16 -25.61 -7.81
N CYS A 370 13.51 -24.81 -6.96
CA CYS A 370 13.14 -23.43 -7.28
C CYS A 370 14.39 -22.55 -7.48
N HIS A 371 15.47 -22.88 -6.78
CA HIS A 371 16.81 -22.29 -6.90
C HIS A 371 17.58 -22.70 -8.15
N SER A 372 17.18 -23.78 -8.82
CA SER A 372 18.02 -24.34 -9.86
C SER A 372 18.08 -23.46 -11.12
N PRO A 373 19.17 -23.55 -11.90
CA PRO A 373 19.22 -22.95 -13.23
C PRO A 373 18.15 -23.53 -14.16
N LYS A 374 17.80 -22.76 -15.20
CA LYS A 374 16.79 -23.17 -16.20
C LYS A 374 17.05 -24.57 -16.79
N PRO A 375 18.28 -24.99 -17.14
CA PRO A 375 18.52 -26.34 -17.65
C PRO A 375 18.03 -27.45 -16.72
N GLN A 376 18.29 -27.33 -15.41
CA GLN A 376 17.89 -28.31 -14.41
C GLN A 376 16.39 -28.28 -14.13
N ILE A 377 15.77 -27.10 -14.09
CA ILE A 377 14.31 -26.99 -14.02
C ILE A 377 13.67 -27.64 -15.27
N GLY A 378 14.26 -27.42 -16.45
CA GLY A 378 13.81 -28.04 -17.70
C GLY A 378 13.90 -29.57 -17.62
N LEU A 379 15.02 -30.10 -17.14
CA LEU A 379 15.24 -31.53 -16.91
C LEU A 379 14.21 -32.11 -15.93
N PHE A 380 13.97 -31.44 -14.80
CA PHE A 380 12.96 -31.83 -13.82
C PHE A 380 11.56 -31.91 -14.44
N ILE A 381 11.12 -30.85 -15.12
CA ILE A 381 9.81 -30.79 -15.76
C ILE A 381 9.69 -31.85 -16.85
N LYS A 382 10.75 -32.07 -17.65
CA LYS A 382 10.82 -33.09 -18.69
C LYS A 382 10.54 -34.48 -18.12
N HIS A 383 11.24 -34.86 -17.05
CA HIS A 383 11.03 -36.17 -16.43
C HIS A 383 9.65 -36.28 -15.76
N LEU A 384 9.19 -35.23 -15.10
CA LEU A 384 7.85 -35.22 -14.49
C LEU A 384 6.75 -35.38 -15.54
N TRP A 385 6.86 -34.71 -16.69
CA TRP A 385 5.90 -34.82 -17.79
C TRP A 385 5.96 -36.17 -18.50
N ALA A 386 7.14 -36.78 -18.59
CA ALA A 386 7.28 -38.11 -19.18
C ALA A 386 6.51 -39.19 -18.39
N LEU A 387 6.35 -38.98 -17.08
CA LEU A 387 5.68 -39.92 -16.19
C LEU A 387 4.17 -39.66 -16.09
N ASP A 388 3.78 -38.42 -15.76
CA ASP A 388 2.37 -38.07 -15.44
C ASP A 388 1.73 -37.10 -16.45
N GLY A 389 2.50 -36.64 -17.43
CA GLY A 389 2.08 -35.68 -18.43
C GLY A 389 1.51 -36.31 -19.70
N SER A 390 0.94 -35.47 -20.54
CA SER A 390 0.37 -35.88 -21.82
C SER A 390 0.44 -34.74 -22.84
N ILE A 391 0.88 -35.08 -24.04
CA ILE A 391 0.85 -34.21 -25.22
C ILE A 391 -0.02 -34.90 -26.27
N ARG A 392 -1.17 -34.29 -26.59
CA ARG A 392 -2.14 -34.88 -27.53
C ARG A 392 -2.50 -33.91 -28.63
N ARG A 393 -2.53 -34.39 -29.87
CA ARG A 393 -3.10 -33.65 -31.00
C ARG A 393 -4.63 -33.80 -31.02
N HIS A 394 -5.35 -32.74 -31.37
CA HIS A 394 -6.78 -32.83 -31.66
C HIS A 394 -7.04 -33.63 -32.94
N ARG A 395 -8.17 -34.34 -32.99
CA ARG A 395 -8.59 -35.10 -34.19
C ARG A 395 -8.81 -34.21 -35.42
N SER A 396 -9.14 -32.95 -35.21
CA SER A 396 -9.30 -31.93 -36.27
C SER A 396 -7.98 -31.48 -36.90
N ALA A 397 -6.81 -31.95 -36.41
CA ALA A 397 -5.47 -31.51 -36.83
C ALA A 397 -5.20 -29.99 -36.65
N GLU A 398 -6.11 -29.28 -35.97
CA GLU A 398 -6.09 -27.83 -35.76
C GLU A 398 -5.50 -27.45 -34.38
N GLY A 399 -4.59 -28.26 -33.84
CA GLY A 399 -3.89 -27.96 -32.57
C GLY A 399 -3.77 -29.17 -31.66
N GLY A 400 -3.46 -28.91 -30.39
CA GLY A 400 -3.30 -29.95 -29.38
C GLY A 400 -3.44 -29.44 -27.96
N ARG A 401 -3.28 -30.37 -27.03
CA ARG A 401 -3.39 -30.15 -25.59
C ARG A 401 -2.16 -30.75 -24.91
N ILE A 402 -1.47 -29.92 -24.14
CA ILE A 402 -0.37 -30.29 -23.27
C ILE A 402 -0.88 -30.16 -21.84
N TYR A 403 -0.93 -31.26 -21.09
CA TYR A 403 -1.47 -31.26 -19.74
C TYR A 403 -0.74 -32.24 -18.81
N LEU A 404 -0.78 -31.94 -17.52
CA LEU A 404 -0.26 -32.75 -16.42
C LEU A 404 -1.39 -33.00 -15.42
N THR A 405 -1.56 -34.24 -14.97
CA THR A 405 -2.58 -34.59 -13.96
C THR A 405 -1.94 -34.98 -12.65
N SER A 406 -2.50 -34.53 -11.52
CA SER A 406 -2.03 -34.92 -10.19
C SER A 406 -3.17 -34.87 -9.18
N GLN A 407 -3.07 -35.68 -8.12
CA GLN A 407 -3.95 -35.58 -6.95
C GLN A 407 -3.56 -34.40 -6.04
N SER A 408 -2.32 -33.91 -6.15
CA SER A 408 -1.82 -32.78 -5.36
C SER A 408 -2.01 -31.47 -6.11
N ARG A 409 -2.90 -30.60 -5.61
CA ARG A 409 -3.01 -29.23 -6.13
C ARG A 409 -1.69 -28.47 -5.95
N ARG A 410 -1.04 -28.67 -4.80
CA ARG A 410 0.19 -27.98 -4.42
C ARG A 410 1.36 -28.28 -5.38
N LEU A 411 1.51 -29.53 -5.79
CA LEU A 411 2.50 -29.90 -6.81
C LEU A 411 2.25 -29.16 -8.13
N LEU A 412 0.99 -29.07 -8.58
CA LEU A 412 0.65 -28.36 -9.81
C LEU A 412 0.89 -26.84 -9.70
N ASP A 413 0.62 -26.23 -8.54
CA ASP A 413 0.95 -24.82 -8.31
C ASP A 413 2.46 -24.56 -8.40
N ASP A 414 3.27 -25.43 -7.80
CA ASP A 414 4.73 -25.34 -7.87
C ASP A 414 5.26 -25.57 -9.31
N VAL A 415 4.74 -26.56 -10.03
CA VAL A 415 5.08 -26.81 -11.45
C VAL A 415 4.64 -25.63 -12.33
N SER A 416 3.46 -25.07 -12.10
CA SER A 416 3.00 -23.87 -12.80
C SER A 416 3.94 -22.70 -12.58
N ARG A 417 4.50 -22.54 -11.37
CA ARG A 417 5.48 -21.49 -11.05
C ARG A 417 6.81 -21.74 -11.75
N LEU A 418 7.32 -22.98 -11.76
CA LEU A 418 8.54 -23.33 -12.48
C LEU A 418 8.41 -23.08 -13.99
N LEU A 419 7.24 -23.36 -14.57
CA LEU A 419 6.95 -23.06 -15.98
C LEU A 419 6.96 -21.55 -16.28
N LEU A 420 6.60 -20.69 -15.32
CA LEU A 420 6.74 -19.23 -15.47
C LEU A 420 8.21 -18.77 -15.55
N ARG A 421 9.21 -19.56 -15.11
CA ARG A 421 10.64 -19.27 -15.38
C ARG A 421 10.98 -19.31 -16.86
N PHE A 422 10.19 -20.04 -17.65
CA PHE A 422 10.27 -20.11 -19.11
C PHE A 422 9.24 -19.19 -19.79
N GLY A 423 8.52 -18.38 -19.01
CA GLY A 423 7.40 -17.57 -19.50
C GLY A 423 6.29 -18.42 -20.10
N ILE A 424 6.05 -19.62 -19.54
CA ILE A 424 4.98 -20.53 -19.97
C ILE A 424 3.82 -20.41 -18.98
N SER A 425 2.71 -19.87 -19.46
CA SER A 425 1.49 -19.72 -18.68
C SER A 425 0.64 -21.00 -18.65
N CYS A 426 0.11 -21.31 -17.47
CA CYS A 426 -0.68 -22.51 -17.25
C CYS A 426 -2.03 -22.19 -16.59
N ARG A 427 -2.99 -23.11 -16.77
CA ARG A 427 -4.28 -23.07 -16.09
C ARG A 427 -4.51 -24.36 -15.34
N ILE A 428 -4.91 -24.27 -14.08
CA ILE A 428 -5.20 -25.43 -13.26
C ILE A 428 -6.72 -25.56 -13.03
N ARG A 429 -7.25 -26.75 -13.27
CA ARG A 429 -8.68 -27.07 -13.17
C ARG A 429 -8.91 -28.30 -12.31
N ASN A 430 -10.08 -28.37 -11.68
CA ASN A 430 -10.52 -29.58 -10.97
C ASN A 430 -10.91 -30.65 -12.01
N ALA A 431 -10.48 -31.89 -11.76
CA ALA A 431 -10.81 -33.06 -12.56
C ALA A 431 -11.49 -34.13 -11.69
N LYS A 432 -12.05 -35.18 -12.30
CA LYS A 432 -12.78 -36.24 -11.57
C LYS A 432 -11.93 -36.89 -10.47
N ASN A 433 -10.62 -37.07 -10.72
CA ASN A 433 -9.69 -37.74 -9.82
C ASN A 433 -8.48 -36.83 -9.48
N GLY A 434 -8.74 -35.61 -9.02
CA GLY A 434 -7.70 -34.64 -8.62
C GLY A 434 -7.74 -33.35 -9.44
N PHE A 435 -6.58 -32.93 -9.92
CA PHE A 435 -6.39 -31.65 -10.61
C PHE A 435 -5.65 -31.85 -11.93
N THR A 436 -5.87 -30.94 -12.88
CA THR A 436 -5.19 -30.93 -14.17
C THR A 436 -4.61 -29.56 -14.42
N LEU A 437 -3.32 -29.51 -14.74
CA LEU A 437 -2.61 -28.34 -15.22
C LEU A 437 -2.55 -28.41 -16.75
N ASP A 438 -3.01 -27.36 -17.41
CA ASP A 438 -3.01 -27.21 -18.86
C ASP A 438 -2.07 -26.08 -19.28
N VAL A 439 -1.20 -26.33 -20.25
CA VAL A 439 -0.46 -25.26 -20.94
C VAL A 439 -1.38 -24.66 -21.99
N ILE A 440 -1.77 -23.40 -21.77
CA ILE A 440 -2.78 -22.70 -22.58
C ILE A 440 -2.09 -21.64 -23.40
N GLY A 441 -2.48 -21.51 -24.67
CA GLY A 441 -1.92 -20.52 -25.58
C GLY A 441 -0.98 -21.17 -26.59
N VAL A 442 -1.03 -20.67 -27.84
CA VAL A 442 -0.23 -21.22 -28.94
C VAL A 442 1.25 -20.96 -28.67
N ASP A 443 1.61 -19.77 -28.18
CA ASP A 443 3.01 -19.42 -27.89
C ASP A 443 3.56 -20.12 -26.64
N ASP A 444 2.75 -20.32 -25.60
CA ASP A 444 3.14 -21.11 -24.42
C ASP A 444 3.38 -22.59 -24.78
N GLN A 445 2.51 -23.18 -25.61
CA GLN A 445 2.72 -24.53 -26.14
C GLN A 445 3.98 -24.61 -27.01
N ARG A 446 4.25 -23.58 -27.81
CA ARG A 446 5.48 -23.50 -28.61
C ARG A 446 6.72 -23.47 -27.72
N ARG A 447 6.75 -22.60 -26.71
CA ARG A 447 7.85 -22.49 -25.74
C ARG A 447 8.05 -23.80 -25.00
N PHE A 448 6.98 -24.43 -24.52
CA PHE A 448 7.04 -25.72 -23.85
C PHE A 448 7.68 -26.80 -24.73
N LEU A 449 7.24 -26.93 -25.97
CA LEU A 449 7.75 -27.92 -26.92
C LEU A 449 9.20 -27.66 -27.37
N GLN A 450 9.66 -26.41 -27.30
CA GLN A 450 11.01 -26.02 -27.73
C GLN A 450 12.04 -26.04 -26.58
N GLU A 451 11.66 -25.56 -25.39
CA GLU A 451 12.60 -25.33 -24.29
C GLU A 451 12.63 -26.47 -23.26
N ILE A 452 11.53 -27.19 -23.05
CA ILE A 452 11.45 -28.28 -22.06
C ILE A 452 11.78 -29.64 -22.67
N ASP A 453 11.41 -29.89 -23.94
CA ASP A 453 11.66 -31.15 -24.65
C ASP A 453 11.21 -32.40 -23.85
N ALA A 454 9.98 -32.36 -23.34
CA ALA A 454 9.46 -33.28 -22.32
C ALA A 454 9.34 -34.77 -22.72
N HIS A 455 9.81 -35.18 -23.91
CA HIS A 455 9.71 -36.55 -24.41
C HIS A 455 11.04 -37.23 -24.78
N GLY A 456 12.19 -36.64 -24.44
CA GLY A 456 13.46 -37.13 -25.00
C GLY A 456 13.48 -36.90 -26.52
N GLU A 457 14.35 -37.55 -27.29
CA GLU A 457 14.47 -37.34 -28.74
C GLU A 457 13.13 -37.53 -29.50
N ARG A 458 12.33 -36.46 -29.57
CA ARG A 458 11.27 -36.12 -30.52
C ARG A 458 10.28 -37.25 -30.89
N THR A 459 9.31 -37.54 -30.01
CA THR A 459 8.13 -38.36 -30.37
C THR A 459 7.31 -37.73 -31.51
N PRO A 460 6.72 -38.53 -32.43
CA PRO A 460 5.98 -38.05 -33.60
C PRO A 460 4.86 -37.06 -33.29
N GLU A 461 4.15 -37.24 -32.18
CA GLU A 461 3.02 -36.43 -31.76
C GLU A 461 3.43 -35.02 -31.32
N GLY A 462 4.57 -34.91 -30.62
CA GLY A 462 5.12 -33.62 -30.17
C GLY A 462 5.66 -32.79 -31.33
N LEU A 463 6.35 -33.43 -32.28
CA LEU A 463 6.81 -32.77 -33.51
C LEU A 463 5.64 -32.29 -34.36
N ALA A 464 4.64 -33.16 -34.57
CA ALA A 464 3.46 -32.80 -35.33
C ALA A 464 2.70 -31.63 -34.69
N LEU A 465 2.63 -31.57 -33.35
CA LEU A 465 2.02 -30.44 -32.66
C LEU A 465 2.88 -29.17 -32.78
N LEU A 466 4.21 -29.28 -32.67
CA LEU A 466 5.12 -28.15 -32.80
C LEU A 466 5.02 -27.51 -34.19
N ASP A 467 4.91 -28.31 -35.25
CA ASP A 467 4.74 -27.80 -36.61
C ASP A 467 3.41 -27.06 -36.77
N ILE A 468 2.30 -27.62 -36.26
CA ILE A 468 0.98 -26.96 -36.27
C ILE A 468 1.02 -25.63 -35.51
N VAL A 469 1.65 -25.61 -34.34
CA VAL A 469 1.77 -24.44 -33.48
C VAL A 469 2.65 -23.36 -34.14
N ARG A 470 3.76 -23.74 -34.77
CA ARG A 470 4.64 -22.81 -35.52
C ARG A 470 3.91 -22.13 -36.68
N THR A 471 3.14 -22.88 -37.48
CA THR A 471 2.35 -22.31 -38.58
C THR A 471 1.31 -21.32 -38.07
N ARG A 472 0.70 -21.58 -36.90
CA ARG A 472 -0.28 -20.69 -36.28
C ARG A 472 0.32 -19.45 -35.63
N SER A 473 1.46 -19.56 -34.95
CA SER A 473 2.20 -18.41 -34.43
C SER A 473 2.70 -17.51 -35.57
N GLY A 474 3.22 -18.10 -36.66
CA GLY A 474 3.72 -17.35 -37.82
C GLY A 474 2.64 -16.55 -38.57
N ASN A 475 1.39 -17.03 -38.62
CA ASN A 475 0.27 -16.26 -39.19
C ASN A 475 -0.20 -15.08 -38.33
N ARG A 476 0.19 -15.00 -37.05
CA ARG A 476 -0.05 -13.81 -36.21
C ARG A 476 1.05 -12.77 -36.33
N SER A 477 2.28 -13.17 -36.67
CA SER A 477 3.43 -12.26 -36.82
C SER A 477 3.45 -11.46 -38.13
N GLY A 478 2.43 -11.60 -38.99
CA GLY A 478 2.33 -10.96 -40.31
C GLY A 478 1.51 -9.67 -40.36
N ALA A 479 0.92 -9.23 -39.25
CA ALA A 479 0.22 -7.95 -39.17
C ALA A 479 1.07 -6.95 -38.36
N GLU A 480 1.73 -6.06 -39.09
CA GLU A 480 2.20 -4.73 -38.69
C GLU A 480 3.27 -4.63 -37.58
N THR A 481 4.52 -4.76 -37.99
CA THR A 481 5.58 -3.94 -37.40
C THR A 481 5.58 -2.53 -38.01
N SER A 482 5.62 -1.52 -37.15
CA SER A 482 6.10 -0.14 -37.33
C SER A 482 5.21 0.90 -38.03
N ALA A 483 4.30 1.51 -37.25
CA ALA A 483 4.00 2.95 -37.26
C ALA A 483 3.56 3.35 -35.83
N PRO A 484 3.86 4.57 -35.32
CA PRO A 484 3.47 4.94 -33.97
C PRO A 484 1.95 4.97 -33.85
N VAL A 485 1.40 4.05 -33.04
CA VAL A 485 -0.02 3.81 -32.78
C VAL A 485 -0.80 5.11 -32.50
N TRP A 486 -0.16 6.08 -31.82
CA TRP A 486 -0.73 7.40 -31.54
C TRP A 486 -1.04 8.23 -32.79
N GLY A 487 -0.33 8.02 -33.91
CA GLY A 487 -0.64 8.65 -35.20
C GLY A 487 -1.95 8.16 -35.79
N ARG A 488 -2.21 6.84 -35.71
CA ARG A 488 -3.46 6.23 -36.19
C ARG A 488 -4.66 6.53 -35.31
N VAL A 489 -4.48 6.56 -33.98
CA VAL A 489 -5.53 7.00 -33.05
C VAL A 489 -5.92 8.45 -33.32
N SER A 490 -4.93 9.32 -33.57
CA SER A 490 -5.17 10.72 -33.95
C SER A 490 -5.94 10.80 -35.28
N GLU A 491 -5.55 10.06 -36.31
CA GLU A 491 -6.24 10.05 -37.61
C GLU A 491 -7.69 9.56 -37.51
N VAL A 492 -7.96 8.52 -36.71
CA VAL A 492 -9.33 8.01 -36.49
C VAL A 492 -10.19 9.00 -35.70
N MET A 493 -9.62 9.66 -34.68
CA MET A 493 -10.30 10.72 -33.94
C MET A 493 -10.60 11.93 -34.83
N THR A 494 -9.72 12.24 -35.78
CA THR A 494 -9.88 13.33 -36.75
C THR A 494 -10.91 12.98 -37.83
N ALA A 495 -10.97 11.72 -38.27
CA ALA A 495 -11.92 11.23 -39.27
C ALA A 495 -13.35 11.03 -38.72
N ALA A 496 -13.50 10.93 -37.39
CA ALA A 496 -14.78 10.78 -36.70
C ALA A 496 -15.44 12.11 -36.27
N ASP A 497 -14.85 13.27 -36.63
CA ASP A 497 -15.34 14.61 -36.26
C ASP A 497 -15.54 14.85 -34.75
N ILE A 498 -14.78 14.14 -33.90
CA ILE A 498 -14.79 14.37 -32.44
C ILE A 498 -13.68 15.37 -32.10
N ALA A 499 -13.99 16.66 -32.23
CA ALA A 499 -13.10 17.71 -31.76
C ALA A 499 -13.11 17.80 -30.21
N PRO A 500 -11.97 18.09 -29.55
CA PRO A 500 -11.96 18.35 -28.12
C PRO A 500 -12.36 19.82 -27.89
N HIS A 501 -13.62 20.11 -27.57
CA HIS A 501 -14.01 21.47 -27.17
C HIS A 501 -14.89 21.58 -25.93
N ASN A 502 -14.44 22.52 -25.09
CA ASN A 502 -15.12 23.16 -23.97
C ASN A 502 -16.21 24.10 -24.53
N ASP A 503 -17.45 23.94 -24.06
CA ASP A 503 -18.43 24.96 -23.65
C ASP A 503 -19.88 24.55 -23.91
N GLU A 504 -20.76 25.13 -23.09
CA GLU A 504 -22.19 24.83 -22.92
C GLU A 504 -23.06 25.06 -24.17
N HIS A 505 -24.17 24.31 -24.22
CA HIS A 505 -25.30 24.37 -25.16
C HIS A 505 -25.08 23.87 -26.61
N ASP A 506 -25.50 22.64 -26.91
CA ASP A 506 -26.68 22.31 -27.76
C ASP A 506 -26.72 20.78 -28.01
N VAL A 507 -27.91 20.17 -27.91
CA VAL A 507 -28.10 18.72 -28.05
C VAL A 507 -28.60 18.40 -29.45
N ARG A 508 -27.82 17.66 -30.25
CA ARG A 508 -28.36 16.87 -31.37
C ARG A 508 -27.67 15.51 -31.52
N HIS A 509 -28.52 14.49 -31.63
CA HIS A 509 -28.21 13.06 -31.70
C HIS A 509 -27.30 12.69 -32.88
N HIS A 510 -26.19 12.00 -32.59
CA HIS A 510 -25.45 11.18 -33.55
C HIS A 510 -25.22 9.76 -33.01
N ASP A 511 -25.32 8.79 -33.91
CA ASP A 511 -25.40 7.35 -33.66
C ASP A 511 -24.04 6.77 -33.25
N GLY A 512 -23.70 6.88 -31.96
CA GLY A 512 -22.39 6.53 -31.38
C GLY A 512 -22.08 5.04 -31.24
N ARG A 513 -22.84 4.12 -31.85
CA ARG A 513 -22.64 2.67 -31.66
C ARG A 513 -21.67 2.03 -32.65
N GLN A 514 -21.44 2.62 -33.82
CA GLN A 514 -20.50 2.07 -34.82
C GLN A 514 -19.06 2.59 -34.65
N SER A 515 -18.86 3.82 -34.17
CA SER A 515 -17.53 4.42 -33.96
C SER A 515 -16.84 3.93 -32.69
N LEU A 516 -17.59 3.65 -31.61
CA LEU A 516 -17.07 3.03 -30.40
C LEU A 516 -16.52 1.61 -30.67
N GLY A 517 -17.12 0.86 -31.59
CA GLY A 517 -16.63 -0.47 -31.96
C GLY A 517 -15.26 -0.42 -32.64
N GLN A 518 -15.02 0.58 -33.49
CA GLN A 518 -13.72 0.77 -34.15
C GLN A 518 -12.66 1.32 -33.20
N VAL A 519 -13.04 2.21 -32.26
CA VAL A 519 -12.13 2.69 -31.20
C VAL A 519 -11.75 1.57 -30.23
N VAL A 520 -12.71 0.70 -29.85
CA VAL A 520 -12.44 -0.49 -29.02
C VAL A 520 -11.52 -1.47 -29.75
N GLN A 521 -11.69 -1.66 -31.06
CA GLN A 521 -10.85 -2.56 -31.84
C GLN A 521 -9.41 -2.03 -32.02
N VAL A 522 -9.24 -0.71 -32.17
CA VAL A 522 -7.92 -0.06 -32.19
C VAL A 522 -7.27 -0.03 -30.79
N LEU A 523 -8.07 0.06 -29.72
CA LEU A 523 -7.58 -0.10 -28.35
C LEU A 523 -7.15 -1.54 -28.05
N ASP A 524 -7.90 -2.54 -28.53
CA ASP A 524 -7.51 -3.96 -28.45
C ASP A 524 -6.19 -4.24 -29.22
N GLU A 525 -5.94 -3.53 -30.32
CA GLU A 525 -4.66 -3.59 -31.06
C GLU A 525 -3.53 -2.80 -30.37
N ALA A 526 -3.83 -1.67 -29.72
CA ALA A 526 -2.85 -0.91 -28.92
C ALA A 526 -2.49 -1.63 -27.59
N ASP A 527 -3.41 -2.40 -27.03
CA ASP A 527 -3.18 -3.24 -25.85
C ASP A 527 -2.17 -4.36 -26.13
N LEU A 528 -2.10 -4.86 -27.36
CA LEU A 528 -1.10 -5.84 -27.79
C LEU A 528 0.33 -5.28 -27.84
N ASP A 529 0.50 -3.98 -28.08
CA ASP A 529 1.81 -3.31 -28.05
C ASP A 529 2.27 -2.99 -26.62
N LEU A 530 1.35 -2.66 -25.69
CA LEU A 530 1.62 -2.54 -24.25
C LEU A 530 1.94 -3.89 -23.59
N GLU A 531 1.40 -4.99 -24.14
CA GLU A 531 1.76 -6.34 -23.75
C GLU A 531 3.22 -6.69 -24.08
N ALA A 532 3.97 -5.95 -24.88
CA ALA A 532 5.36 -6.33 -25.23
C ALA A 532 6.42 -5.92 -24.18
N VAL A 533 6.11 -5.06 -23.20
CA VAL A 533 7.11 -4.43 -22.30
C VAL A 533 6.90 -4.71 -20.80
N ASN A 534 5.74 -5.24 -20.40
CA ASN A 534 5.38 -5.44 -18.99
C ASN A 534 5.58 -6.90 -18.52
N ASP A 535 5.94 -7.09 -17.24
CA ASP A 535 6.19 -8.41 -16.65
C ASP A 535 4.90 -9.10 -16.13
N VAL A 536 3.75 -8.52 -16.47
CA VAL A 536 2.44 -8.88 -15.94
C VAL A 536 1.50 -9.35 -17.07
N LEU A 537 0.56 -10.23 -16.71
CA LEU A 537 -0.62 -10.61 -17.49
C LEU A 537 -1.88 -10.26 -16.69
N TRP A 538 -2.99 -10.09 -17.41
CA TRP A 538 -4.28 -9.71 -16.82
C TRP A 538 -5.23 -10.91 -16.77
N ASP A 539 -5.34 -11.51 -15.59
CA ASP A 539 -6.21 -12.68 -15.38
C ASP A 539 -7.59 -12.25 -14.88
N SER A 540 -8.64 -12.95 -15.31
CA SER A 540 -10.02 -12.61 -14.96
C SER A 540 -10.43 -13.23 -13.63
N VAL A 541 -11.07 -12.43 -12.78
CA VAL A 541 -11.80 -12.88 -11.59
C VAL A 541 -12.96 -13.77 -12.02
N VAL A 542 -13.02 -14.99 -11.49
CA VAL A 542 -14.11 -15.95 -11.69
C VAL A 542 -15.09 -15.91 -10.54
N SER A 543 -14.61 -15.95 -9.30
CA SER A 543 -15.47 -15.84 -8.12
C SER A 543 -14.76 -15.16 -6.95
N ILE A 544 -15.56 -14.53 -6.11
CA ILE A 544 -15.21 -13.94 -4.81
C ILE A 544 -16.26 -14.44 -3.83
N GLU A 545 -15.86 -15.28 -2.88
CA GLU A 545 -16.78 -15.97 -1.97
C GLU A 545 -16.34 -15.75 -0.53
N PRO A 546 -17.27 -15.46 0.42
CA PRO A 546 -16.94 -15.45 1.84
C PRO A 546 -16.36 -16.79 2.28
N ASP A 547 -15.27 -16.77 3.05
CA ASP A 547 -14.48 -17.96 3.41
C ASP A 547 -14.12 -17.98 4.90
N GLY A 548 -15.10 -17.59 5.73
CA GLY A 548 -15.03 -17.66 7.19
C GLY A 548 -14.39 -16.45 7.86
N VAL A 549 -14.07 -16.62 9.14
CA VAL A 549 -13.40 -15.61 9.98
C VAL A 549 -12.20 -16.30 10.63
N GLU A 550 -11.00 -15.77 10.39
CA GLU A 550 -9.76 -16.38 10.89
C GLU A 550 -8.69 -15.33 11.20
N ALA A 551 -7.56 -15.76 11.77
CA ALA A 551 -6.41 -14.90 12.00
C ALA A 551 -5.78 -14.46 10.68
N VAL A 552 -5.65 -13.15 10.50
CA VAL A 552 -5.07 -12.53 9.32
C VAL A 552 -3.76 -11.83 9.65
N TYR A 553 -2.94 -11.70 8.63
CA TYR A 553 -1.56 -11.22 8.70
C TYR A 553 -1.34 -10.14 7.67
N ASP A 554 -0.30 -9.36 7.90
CA ASP A 554 0.14 -8.36 6.97
C ASP A 554 1.68 -8.33 6.92
N ALA A 555 2.22 -7.86 5.81
CA ALA A 555 3.63 -7.82 5.52
C ALA A 555 4.04 -6.41 5.08
N THR A 556 5.27 -6.02 5.41
CA THR A 556 5.81 -4.72 5.01
C THR A 556 7.00 -4.85 4.09
N VAL A 557 6.80 -4.50 2.83
CA VAL A 557 7.83 -4.46 1.79
C VAL A 557 8.27 -3.03 1.51
N LEU A 558 9.54 -2.70 1.75
CA LEU A 558 10.05 -1.35 1.55
C LEU A 558 10.16 -0.98 0.07
N GLY A 559 10.04 0.31 -0.24
CA GLY A 559 10.31 0.86 -1.58
C GLY A 559 9.13 0.77 -2.55
N ALA A 560 8.73 -0.44 -2.95
CA ALA A 560 7.66 -0.64 -3.97
C ALA A 560 6.25 -0.78 -3.36
N HIS A 561 6.16 -1.11 -2.08
CA HIS A 561 4.90 -1.22 -1.33
C HIS A 561 3.89 -2.24 -1.86
N ASN A 562 4.38 -3.22 -2.62
CA ASN A 562 3.63 -4.35 -3.12
C ASN A 562 4.55 -5.59 -3.16
N PHE A 563 3.95 -6.76 -3.32
CA PHE A 563 4.65 -8.02 -3.52
C PHE A 563 3.78 -9.01 -4.27
N ILE A 564 4.36 -10.12 -4.71
CA ILE A 564 3.62 -11.22 -5.32
C ILE A 564 3.26 -12.26 -4.25
N ALA A 565 1.96 -12.54 -4.11
CA ALA A 565 1.44 -13.60 -3.25
C ALA A 565 0.53 -14.56 -4.02
N ASN A 566 0.74 -15.87 -3.90
CA ASN A 566 0.03 -16.92 -4.64
C ASN A 566 0.01 -16.66 -6.17
N GLY A 567 1.06 -16.04 -6.71
CA GLY A 567 1.13 -15.62 -8.10
C GLY A 567 0.17 -14.49 -8.48
N ILE A 568 -0.17 -13.60 -7.55
CA ILE A 568 -1.04 -12.42 -7.75
C ILE A 568 -0.34 -11.20 -7.13
N ALA A 569 -0.40 -10.04 -7.78
CA ALA A 569 0.14 -8.80 -7.22
C ALA A 569 -0.78 -8.23 -6.13
N VAL A 570 -0.20 -7.98 -4.94
CA VAL A 570 -0.88 -7.53 -3.72
C VAL A 570 -0.15 -6.34 -3.09
N HIS A 571 -0.87 -5.42 -2.45
CA HIS A 571 -0.31 -4.18 -1.89
C HIS A 571 -0.11 -4.24 -0.35
N ASN A 572 0.84 -3.44 0.17
CA ASN A 572 1.11 -3.26 1.61
C ASN A 572 0.02 -2.44 2.35
N SER A 573 0.14 -2.35 3.69
CA SER A 573 -0.58 -1.36 4.50
C SER A 573 0.00 0.07 4.49
N ILE A 574 -0.89 1.06 4.55
CA ILE A 574 -0.65 2.53 4.49
C ILE A 574 0.08 3.11 5.73
N GLU A 575 -0.02 2.45 6.88
CA GLU A 575 0.39 2.92 8.22
C GLU A 575 1.92 3.10 8.41
N GLN A 576 2.73 2.72 7.43
CA GLN A 576 4.15 2.46 7.66
C GLN A 576 5.02 3.73 7.76
N ASP A 577 4.73 4.80 7.03
CA ASP A 577 5.63 5.97 6.97
C ASP A 577 5.61 6.84 8.24
N ALA A 578 4.59 6.69 9.11
CA ALA A 578 4.53 7.37 10.40
C ALA A 578 5.62 6.88 11.36
N ASP A 579 6.30 7.80 12.04
CA ASP A 579 7.23 7.48 13.12
C ASP A 579 6.48 7.24 14.43
N MET A 580 5.36 7.93 14.61
CA MET A 580 4.51 7.80 15.78
C MET A 580 3.04 7.80 15.38
N VAL A 581 2.25 6.97 16.05
CA VAL A 581 0.80 6.92 15.89
C VAL A 581 0.13 7.03 17.24
N ILE A 582 -0.78 7.98 17.36
CA ILE A 582 -1.58 8.25 18.55
C ILE A 582 -3.05 8.03 18.21
N LEU A 583 -3.69 7.08 18.89
CA LEU A 583 -5.11 6.80 18.77
C LEU A 583 -5.86 7.48 19.91
N LEU A 584 -6.86 8.29 19.59
CA LEU A 584 -7.69 8.97 20.58
C LEU A 584 -8.96 8.16 20.84
N HIS A 585 -9.18 7.81 22.11
CA HIS A 585 -10.35 7.08 22.56
C HIS A 585 -11.09 7.83 23.68
N ARG A 586 -12.42 7.77 23.68
CA ARG A 586 -13.29 8.31 24.75
C ARG A 586 -14.37 7.31 25.04
N GLU A 587 -14.23 6.59 26.15
CA GLU A 587 -15.12 5.49 26.53
C GLU A 587 -16.58 5.96 26.69
N SER A 588 -16.77 7.12 27.33
CA SER A 588 -18.08 7.72 27.59
C SER A 588 -18.89 8.08 26.33
N MET A 589 -18.28 8.04 25.14
CA MET A 589 -18.99 8.25 23.88
C MET A 589 -19.69 6.98 23.37
N TYR A 590 -19.32 5.82 23.91
CA TYR A 590 -19.90 4.51 23.55
C TYR A 590 -20.84 3.99 24.63
N GLU A 591 -20.50 4.27 25.88
CA GLU A 591 -21.25 3.81 27.05
C GLU A 591 -21.85 5.01 27.79
N ARG A 592 -23.19 5.10 27.78
CA ARG A 592 -23.93 6.23 28.38
C ARG A 592 -23.76 6.35 29.90
N GLU A 593 -23.38 5.26 30.57
CA GLU A 593 -23.19 5.19 32.03
C GLU A 593 -21.72 4.90 32.40
N SER A 594 -20.76 5.16 31.49
CA SER A 594 -19.35 4.94 31.79
C SER A 594 -18.91 5.78 32.99
N PRO A 595 -18.21 5.19 33.99
CA PRO A 595 -17.71 5.93 35.14
C PRO A 595 -16.59 6.93 34.77
N ARG A 596 -16.07 6.87 33.54
CA ARG A 596 -14.97 7.70 33.01
C ARG A 596 -15.49 8.89 32.20
N GLU A 597 -16.62 9.48 32.61
CA GLU A 597 -17.20 10.64 31.93
C GLU A 597 -16.22 11.84 31.97
N GLY A 598 -15.90 12.37 30.79
CA GLY A 598 -14.95 13.47 30.68
C GLY A 598 -13.48 13.03 30.65
N GLU A 599 -13.19 11.73 30.60
CA GLU A 599 -11.84 11.22 30.32
C GLU A 599 -11.66 10.85 28.84
N ALA A 600 -10.41 10.89 28.39
CA ALA A 600 -9.98 10.40 27.09
C ALA A 600 -8.62 9.73 27.22
N ASP A 601 -8.41 8.70 26.40
CA ASP A 601 -7.13 7.99 26.32
C ASP A 601 -6.40 8.38 25.03
N LEU A 602 -5.16 8.84 25.19
CA LEU A 602 -4.17 9.00 24.13
C LEU A 602 -3.32 7.74 24.07
N ILE A 603 -3.64 6.84 23.15
CA ILE A 603 -2.96 5.55 23.01
C ILE A 603 -1.83 5.72 22.00
N VAL A 604 -0.58 5.81 22.47
CA VAL A 604 0.61 5.80 21.61
C VAL A 604 0.82 4.38 21.12
N ALA A 605 0.17 4.04 20.00
CA ALA A 605 0.07 2.67 19.50
C ALA A 605 1.26 2.29 18.59
N LYS A 606 2.02 3.28 18.11
CA LYS A 606 3.29 3.09 17.40
C LYS A 606 4.26 4.19 17.82
N HIS A 607 5.51 3.83 18.10
CA HIS A 607 6.59 4.78 18.33
C HIS A 607 7.91 4.15 17.88
N ARG A 608 8.48 4.63 16.76
CA ARG A 608 9.71 4.05 16.18
C ARG A 608 10.96 4.23 17.04
N ASN A 609 10.98 5.29 17.86
CA ASN A 609 12.16 5.75 18.59
C ASN A 609 12.01 5.66 20.12
N GLY A 610 10.97 4.98 20.62
CA GLY A 610 10.71 4.94 22.05
C GLY A 610 9.52 4.04 22.42
N PRO A 611 9.14 4.04 23.71
CA PRO A 611 8.07 3.19 24.20
C PRO A 611 6.68 3.63 23.73
N THR A 612 5.76 2.69 23.74
CA THR A 612 4.31 2.87 23.56
C THR A 612 3.61 2.86 24.91
N ASP A 613 2.64 3.72 25.13
CA ASP A 613 1.83 3.73 26.35
C ASP A 613 0.45 4.33 26.10
N THR A 614 -0.47 4.21 27.06
CA THR A 614 -1.74 4.93 27.09
C THR A 614 -1.72 6.00 28.15
N ILE A 615 -1.93 7.25 27.72
CA ILE A 615 -2.00 8.41 28.61
C ILE A 615 -3.44 8.85 28.76
N THR A 616 -3.93 8.95 29.99
CA THR A 616 -5.29 9.44 30.26
C THR A 616 -5.28 10.96 30.44
N VAL A 617 -6.18 11.65 29.74
CA VAL A 617 -6.35 13.10 29.76
C VAL A 617 -7.82 13.46 30.01
N ALA A 618 -8.07 14.64 30.57
CA ALA A 618 -9.42 15.15 30.76
C ALA A 618 -9.92 15.86 29.50
N PHE A 619 -11.13 15.57 29.04
CA PHE A 619 -11.81 16.26 27.95
C PHE A 619 -12.87 17.24 28.48
N GLN A 620 -12.62 18.53 28.28
CA GLN A 620 -13.52 19.61 28.67
C GLN A 620 -14.28 20.14 27.45
N GLY A 621 -15.25 19.36 26.97
CA GLY A 621 -15.98 19.66 25.73
C GLY A 621 -16.66 21.04 25.67
N HIS A 622 -17.07 21.59 26.81
CA HIS A 622 -17.65 22.94 26.91
C HIS A 622 -16.64 24.07 26.66
N TYR A 623 -15.33 23.79 26.76
CA TYR A 623 -14.23 24.66 26.36
C TYR A 623 -13.55 24.20 25.06
N SER A 624 -13.99 23.09 24.46
CA SER A 624 -13.37 22.45 23.30
C SER A 624 -11.85 22.26 23.51
N ARG A 625 -11.45 21.60 24.61
CA ARG A 625 -10.05 21.28 24.91
C ARG A 625 -9.87 19.96 25.66
N PHE A 626 -8.68 19.39 25.54
CA PHE A 626 -8.13 18.37 26.42
C PHE A 626 -7.13 19.01 27.40
N THR A 627 -7.03 18.46 28.61
CA THR A 627 -6.10 18.91 29.65
C THR A 627 -5.48 17.72 30.37
N ASN A 628 -4.31 17.92 31.00
CA ASN A 628 -3.73 16.92 31.90
C ASN A 628 -4.72 16.55 33.02
N MET A 629 -4.66 15.31 33.49
CA MET A 629 -5.38 14.90 34.69
C MET A 629 -4.87 15.69 35.91
N ALA A 630 -5.74 15.92 36.88
CA ALA A 630 -5.33 16.53 38.14
C ALA A 630 -4.32 15.59 38.82
N THR A 631 -3.15 16.11 39.17
CA THR A 631 -2.19 15.37 39.98
C THR A 631 -2.77 15.27 41.38
N ASN A 632 -3.11 14.06 41.83
CA ASN A 632 -3.40 13.81 43.24
C ASN A 632 -2.12 14.07 44.03
N PHE A 633 -2.02 15.26 44.65
CA PHE A 633 -1.01 15.57 45.66
C PHE A 633 -1.54 15.22 47.04
#